data_AF-A0A645GZ59-F1
#
_entry.id   AF-A0A645GZ59-F1
#
_cell.length_a   1.000
_cell.length_b   1.000
_cell.length_c   1.000
_cell.angle_alpha   90.00
_cell.angle_beta   90.00
_cell.angle_gamma   90.00
#
_symmetry.space_group_name_H-M   'P 1'
#
loop_
_entity.id
_entity.type
_entity.pdbx_description
1 polymer ?
#
loop_
_entity_poly.entity_id
_entity_poly.type
_entity_poly.pdbx_seq_one_letter_code
_entity_poly.pdbx_strand_id
1 'polypeptide(L)'
;MYDPAGMAAVITSLIPFTAVMVMPIRAGMMTVPIAELLISGALMLAALAVFAWLSIKIYRWGSLNYGNKLNMKKLFREVIKARH
;
A
#
# COMPACT_ATOMS: atom_id res chain seq x y z
N MET A 1 10.07 24.48 -10.82
CA MET A 1 8.96 23.51 -11.03
C MET A 1 9.38 22.06 -10.74
N TYR A 2 10.67 21.73 -10.66
CA TYR A 2 11.17 20.50 -10.03
C TYR A 2 12.10 20.89 -8.88
N ASP A 3 11.54 20.97 -7.67
CA ASP A 3 12.32 21.15 -6.45
C ASP A 3 12.42 19.78 -5.75
N PRO A 4 13.61 19.14 -5.73
CA PRO A 4 13.84 17.88 -5.03
C PRO A 4 13.56 17.96 -3.51
N ALA A 5 13.60 19.18 -2.94
CA ALA A 5 13.24 19.48 -1.56
C ALA A 5 11.77 19.92 -1.40
N GLY A 6 11.04 20.09 -2.51
CA GLY A 6 9.65 20.49 -2.50
C GLY A 6 8.76 19.46 -1.79
N MET A 7 7.72 19.93 -1.10
CA MET A 7 6.82 19.10 -0.29
C MET A 7 6.25 17.89 -1.07
N ALA A 8 5.96 18.05 -2.36
CA ALA A 8 5.48 16.97 -3.22
C ALA A 8 6.52 15.86 -3.45
N ALA A 9 7.80 16.21 -3.61
CA ALA A 9 8.90 15.26 -3.74
C ALA A 9 9.12 14.49 -2.44
N VAL A 10 8.99 15.15 -1.29
CA VAL A 10 9.07 14.51 0.03
C VAL A 10 7.93 13.51 0.21
N ILE A 11 6.68 13.91 -0.03
CA ILE A 11 5.51 13.03 0.15
C ILE A 11 5.60 11.81 -0.78
N THR A 12 5.91 12.01 -2.06
CA THR A 12 6.00 10.89 -3.02
C THR A 12 7.18 9.96 -2.75
N SER A 13 8.22 10.45 -2.08
CA SER A 13 9.33 9.61 -1.64
C SER A 13 9.04 8.78 -0.38
N LEU A 14 7.96 9.08 0.35
CA LEU A 14 7.54 8.31 1.53
C LEU A 14 6.46 7.27 1.21
N ILE A 15 5.70 7.47 0.13
CA ILE A 15 4.67 6.52 -0.30
C ILE A 15 5.37 5.26 -0.87
N PRO A 16 5.14 4.07 -0.30
CA PRO A 16 5.92 2.85 -0.58
C PRO A 16 6.17 2.53 -2.06
N PHE A 17 5.13 2.60 -2.89
CA PHE A 17 5.22 2.23 -4.31
C PHE A 17 5.93 3.28 -5.15
N THR A 18 5.75 4.56 -4.81
CA THR A 18 6.41 5.65 -5.52
C THR A 18 7.83 5.88 -4.99
N ALA A 19 8.09 5.56 -3.73
CA ALA A 19 9.38 5.68 -3.05
C ALA A 19 10.48 4.91 -3.77
N VAL A 20 10.20 3.71 -4.31
CA VAL A 20 11.18 2.90 -5.05
C VAL A 20 11.82 3.68 -6.19
N MET A 21 11.05 4.54 -6.85
CA MET A 21 11.54 5.38 -7.95
C MET A 21 12.04 6.73 -7.45
N VAL A 22 11.33 7.39 -6.54
CA VAL A 22 11.59 8.78 -6.17
C VAL A 22 12.75 8.91 -5.17
N MET A 23 12.93 7.99 -4.22
CA MET A 23 14.01 8.10 -3.22
C MET A 23 15.43 7.98 -3.81
N PRO A 24 15.73 7.03 -4.71
CA PRO A 24 17.05 6.97 -5.36
C PRO A 24 17.37 8.21 -6.17
N ILE A 25 16.36 8.79 -6.85
CA ILE A 25 16.49 10.05 -7.58
C ILE A 25 16.80 11.20 -6.61
N ARG A 26 16.06 11.31 -5.50
CA ARG A 26 16.34 12.32 -4.45
C ARG A 26 17.74 12.14 -3.86
N ALA A 27 18.14 10.91 -3.53
CA ALA A 27 19.47 10.61 -2.99
C ALA A 27 20.62 10.92 -3.96
N GLY A 28 20.37 10.82 -5.28
CA GLY A 28 21.33 11.20 -6.32
C GLY A 28 21.39 12.70 -6.61
N MET A 29 20.30 13.44 -6.38
CA MET A 29 20.22 14.89 -6.64
C MET A 29 20.58 15.75 -5.43
N MET A 30 20.39 15.25 -4.21
CA MET A 30 20.63 15.97 -2.96
C MET A 30 21.04 15.01 -1.84
N THR A 31 21.71 15.55 -0.82
CA THR A 31 21.98 14.81 0.41
C THR A 31 20.69 14.68 1.22
N VAL A 32 20.06 13.51 1.10
CA VAL A 32 18.86 13.16 1.88
C VAL A 32 19.27 12.76 3.31
N PRO A 33 18.61 13.28 4.36
CA PRO A 33 18.86 12.84 5.73
C PRO A 33 18.69 11.34 5.90
N ILE A 34 19.59 10.69 6.64
CA ILE A 34 19.56 9.24 6.89
C ILE A 34 18.22 8.79 7.51
N ALA A 35 17.61 9.64 8.34
CA ALA A 35 16.29 9.36 8.92
C ALA A 35 15.19 9.22 7.86
N GLU A 36 15.15 10.09 6.83
CA GLU A 36 14.16 9.97 5.75
C GLU A 36 14.36 8.68 4.94
N LEU A 37 15.61 8.29 4.70
CA LEU A 37 15.95 7.05 4.01
C LEU A 37 15.46 5.82 4.79
N LEU A 38 15.71 5.78 6.10
CA LEU A 38 15.26 4.69 6.96
C LEU A 38 13.73 4.63 7.05
N ILE A 39 13.06 5.78 7.20
CA ILE A 39 11.59 5.85 7.26
C ILE A 39 10.98 5.36 5.94
N SER A 40 11.50 5.82 4.79
CA SER A 40 11.07 5.35 3.48
C SER A 40 11.24 3.84 3.32
N GLY A 41 12.41 3.30 3.73
CA GLY A 41 12.68 1.86 3.67
C GLY A 41 11.74 1.06 4.58
N ALA A 42 11.51 1.54 5.80
CA ALA A 42 10.60 0.91 6.75
C ALA A 42 9.15 0.91 6.24
N LEU A 43 8.68 2.03 5.68
CA LEU A 43 7.35 2.13 5.06
C LEU A 43 7.20 1.18 3.88
N MET A 44 8.26 1.02 3.07
CA MET A 44 8.27 0.08 1.95
C MET A 44 8.13 -1.37 2.43
N LEU A 45 8.88 -1.78 3.44
CA LEU A 45 8.79 -3.12 4.03
C LEU A 45 7.42 -3.35 4.71
N ALA A 46 6.89 -2.35 5.40
CA ALA A 46 5.58 -2.41 6.02
C ALA A 46 4.48 -2.61 4.97
N ALA A 47 4.53 -1.87 3.86
CA ALA A 47 3.60 -2.05 2.76
C ALA A 47 3.70 -3.45 2.17
N LEU A 48 4.92 -3.94 1.88
CA LEU A 48 5.13 -5.29 1.40
C LEU A 48 4.48 -6.34 2.33
N ALA A 49 4.68 -6.21 3.64
CA ALA A 49 4.08 -7.10 4.63
C ALA A 49 2.54 -7.05 4.59
N VAL A 50 1.96 -5.86 4.49
CA VAL A 50 0.50 -5.66 4.38
C VAL A 50 -0.04 -6.30 3.10
N PHE A 51 0.60 -6.11 1.95
CA PHE A 51 0.17 -6.70 0.69
C PHE A 51 0.35 -8.22 0.66
N ALA A 52 1.44 -8.74 1.24
CA ALA A 52 1.64 -10.18 1.40
C ALA A 52 0.54 -10.79 2.28
N TRP A 53 0.24 -10.17 3.42
CA TRP A 53 -0.84 -10.59 4.31
C TRP A 53 -2.20 -10.53 3.62
N LEU A 54 -2.49 -9.46 2.88
CA LEU A 54 -3.74 -9.31 2.13
C LEU A 54 -3.86 -10.37 1.03
N SER A 55 -2.78 -10.64 0.29
CA SER A 55 -2.73 -11.67 -0.75
C SER A 55 -3.04 -13.06 -0.18
N ILE A 56 -2.44 -13.41 0.96
CA ILE A 56 -2.72 -14.67 1.67
C ILE A 56 -4.17 -14.72 2.11
N LYS A 57 -4.71 -13.63 2.67
CA LYS A 57 -6.09 -13.56 3.15
C LYS A 57 -7.09 -13.70 2.01
N ILE A 58 -6.86 -13.03 0.88
CA ILE A 58 -7.70 -13.16 -0.33
C ILE A 58 -7.64 -14.59 -0.87
N TYR A 59 -6.47 -15.21 -0.93
CA TYR A 59 -6.34 -16.61 -1.35
C TYR A 59 -7.14 -17.57 -0.44
N ARG A 60 -7.01 -17.41 0.88
CA ARG A 60 -7.77 -18.20 1.86
C ARG A 60 -9.29 -17.98 1.76
N TRP A 61 -9.73 -16.75 1.52
CA TRP A 61 -11.15 -16.41 1.34
C TRP A 61 -11.70 -16.91 -0.01
N GLY A 62 -10.91 -16.81 -1.08
CA GLY A 62 -11.25 -17.36 -2.39
C GLY A 62 -11.42 -18.88 -2.34
N SER A 63 -10.57 -19.55 -1.54
CA SER A 63 -10.66 -20.99 -1.29
C SER A 63 -11.99 -21.46 -0.70
N LEU A 64 -12.62 -20.67 0.16
CA LEU A 64 -13.89 -21.06 0.77
C LEU A 64 -15.11 -20.78 -0.14
N ASN A 65 -14.92 -20.02 -1.23
CA ASN A 65 -15.98 -19.56 -2.12
C ASN A 65 -15.93 -20.17 -3.53
N TYR A 66 -15.14 -21.22 -3.76
CA TYR A 66 -14.94 -21.83 -5.09
C TYR A 66 -16.18 -22.41 -5.78
N GLY A 67 -17.34 -22.47 -5.13
CA GLY A 67 -18.57 -23.08 -5.68
C GLY A 67 -19.79 -22.18 -5.77
N ASN A 68 -19.82 -21.02 -5.13
CA ASN A 68 -20.98 -20.13 -5.16
C ASN A 68 -20.58 -18.84 -5.87
N LYS A 69 -21.24 -18.50 -6.99
CA LYS A 69 -21.15 -17.16 -7.58
C LYS A 69 -21.64 -16.20 -6.50
N LEU A 70 -20.71 -15.64 -5.72
CA LEU A 70 -21.04 -14.72 -4.65
C LEU A 70 -21.62 -13.49 -5.33
N ASN A 71 -22.94 -13.48 -5.44
CA ASN A 71 -23.67 -12.37 -6.00
C ASN A 71 -23.45 -11.24 -5.00
N MET A 72 -22.47 -10.36 -5.27
CA MET A 72 -22.02 -9.29 -4.36
C MET A 72 -23.21 -8.51 -3.79
N LYS A 73 -24.30 -8.39 -4.56
CA LYS A 73 -25.57 -7.77 -4.16
C LYS A 73 -26.30 -8.51 -3.02
N LYS A 74 -26.25 -9.85 -2.97
CA LYS A 74 -26.87 -10.65 -1.90
C LYS A 74 -26.07 -10.56 -0.59
N LEU A 75 -24.74 -10.62 -0.66
CA LEU A 75 -23.89 -10.51 0.52
C LEU A 75 -24.07 -9.14 1.21
N PHE A 76 -24.10 -8.06 0.42
CA PHE A 76 -24.32 -6.71 0.94
C PHE A 76 -25.70 -6.55 1.61
N ARG A 77 -26.73 -7.20 1.06
CA ARG A 77 -28.08 -7.21 1.63
C ARG A 77 -28.16 -7.96 2.96
N GLU A 78 -27.55 -9.14 3.05
CA GLU A 78 -27.57 -9.94 4.29
C GLU A 78 -26.78 -9.26 5.42
N VAL A 79 -25.64 -8.63 5.12
CA VAL A 79 -24.85 -7.87 6.11
C VAL A 79 -25.62 -6.66 6.66
N ILE A 80 -26.41 -5.99 5.81
CA ILE A 80 -27.26 -4.87 6.24
C ILE A 80 -28.48 -5.35 7.03
N LYS A 81 -29.03 -6.52 6.69
CA LYS A 81 -30.26 -7.05 7.29
C LYS A 81 -30.01 -7.82 8.61
N ALA A 82 -28.81 -8.36 8.82
CA ALA A 82 -28.42 -9.06 10.06
C ALA A 82 -28.24 -8.14 11.28
N ARG A 83 -28.66 -6.86 11.20
CA ARG A 83 -28.64 -5.88 12.29
C ARG A 83 -30.06 -5.47 12.71
N HIS A 84 -30.99 -6.42 12.75
CA HIS A 84 -32.28 -6.31 13.43
C HIS A 84 -32.66 -7.64 14.07
#